data_AF-A0A1G3TQX2-F1
#
_entry.id   AF-A0A1G3TQX2-F1
#
_cell.length_a   1.000
_cell.length_b   1.000
_cell.length_c   1.000
_cell.angle_alpha   90.00
_cell.angle_beta   90.00
_cell.angle_gamma   90.00
#
_symmetry.space_group_name_H-M   'P 1'
#
loop_
_entity.id
_entity.type
_entity.pdbx_description
1 polymer ?
#
loop_
_entity_poly.entity_id
_entity_poly.type
_entity_poly.pdbx_seq_one_letter_code
_entity_poly.pdbx_strand_id
1 'polypeptide(L)'
;MQTIQINNPEIESFIASRYGSDTQSLINDFIKFVKLSLDDGYPAITKEEAKKRVAKSLQEIKSGETVLLNQEEYDKEIDEFMKTL
;
A
#
# COMPACT_ATOMS: atom_id res chain seq x y z
N MET A 1 -15.88 26.57 8.47
CA MET A 1 -14.69 25.72 8.62
C MET A 1 -15.00 24.65 9.65
N GLN A 2 -14.89 23.37 9.28
CA GLN A 2 -14.91 22.27 10.24
C GLN A 2 -13.46 22.04 10.68
N THR A 3 -13.22 22.04 11.99
CA THR A 3 -11.90 21.79 12.57
C THR A 3 -11.87 20.34 13.05
N ILE A 4 -10.90 19.55 12.56
CA ILE A 4 -10.64 18.21 13.08
C ILE A 4 -9.81 18.39 14.35
N GLN A 5 -10.35 17.98 15.51
CA GLN A 5 -9.58 17.87 16.75
C GLN A 5 -9.01 16.45 16.85
N ILE A 6 -7.68 16.33 16.83
CA ILE A 6 -6.98 15.07 17.04
C ILE A 6 -6.69 14.94 18.53
N ASN A 7 -7.53 14.22 19.27
CA ASN A 7 -7.30 13.94 20.68
C ASN A 7 -6.27 12.81 20.86
N ASN A 8 -5.02 13.07 20.47
CA ASN A 8 -3.90 12.15 20.67
C ASN A 8 -2.66 12.92 21.14
N PRO A 9 -2.32 12.88 22.45
CA PRO A 9 -1.21 13.64 23.03
C PRO A 9 0.16 13.35 22.39
N GLU A 10 0.39 12.13 21.91
CA GLU A 10 1.66 11.77 21.26
C GLU A 10 1.80 12.44 19.89
N ILE A 11 0.70 12.48 19.14
CA ILE A 11 0.66 13.17 17.84
C ILE A 11 0.81 14.68 18.04
N GLU A 12 0.16 15.26 19.04
CA GLU A 12 0.33 16.67 19.38
C GLU A 12 1.77 17.01 19.76
N SER A 13 2.40 16.18 20.59
CA SER A 13 3.80 16.35 21.00
C SER A 13 4.75 16.23 19.81
N PHE A 14 4.54 15.25 18.93
CA PHE A 14 5.31 15.08 17.70
C PHE A 14 5.16 16.28 16.76
N ILE A 15 3.93 16.76 16.53
CA ILE A 15 3.66 17.90 15.66
C ILE A 15 4.32 19.16 16.23
N ALA A 16 4.17 19.41 17.54
CA ALA A 16 4.77 20.56 18.21
C ALA A 16 6.31 20.51 18.16
N SER A 17 6.92 19.35 18.41
CA SER A 17 8.38 19.20 18.38
C SER A 17 8.96 19.34 16.97
N ARG A 18 8.23 18.91 15.94
CA ARG A 18 8.76 18.84 14.57
C ARG A 18 8.47 20.10 13.75
N TYR A 19 7.31 20.70 13.94
CA TYR A 19 6.85 21.83 13.12
C TYR A 19 6.72 23.13 13.93
N GLY A 20 6.57 23.08 15.25
CA GLY A 20 6.39 24.27 16.07
C GLY A 20 5.24 25.15 15.58
N SER A 21 5.55 26.38 15.15
CA SER A 21 4.59 27.31 14.54
C SER A 21 4.56 27.29 13.00
N ASP A 22 5.40 26.47 12.34
CA ASP A 22 5.45 26.36 10.88
C ASP A 22 4.33 25.44 10.35
N THR A 23 3.14 26.03 10.22
CA THR A 23 1.95 25.36 9.72
C THR A 23 2.03 25.04 8.22
N GLN A 24 2.84 25.78 7.45
CA GLN A 24 2.97 25.57 6.02
C GLN A 24 3.73 24.27 5.72
N SER A 25 4.82 24.01 6.45
CA SER A 25 5.57 22.76 6.33
C SER A 25 4.75 21.55 6.79
N LEU A 26 3.98 21.69 7.88
CA LEU A 26 3.07 20.65 8.35
C LEU A 26 2.03 20.26 7.28
N ILE A 27 1.39 21.25 6.65
CA ILE A 27 0.40 21.01 5.59
C ILE A 27 1.06 20.34 4.38
N ASN A 28 2.24 20.80 3.97
CA ASN A 28 2.95 20.24 2.82
C ASN A 28 3.31 18.77 3.05
N ASP A 29 3.79 18.41 4.24
CA ASP A 29 4.15 17.03 4.56
C ASP A 29 2.91 16.14 4.72
N PHE A 30 1.80 16.66 5.27
CA PHE A 30 0.53 15.94 5.28
C PHE A 30 0.03 15.65 3.86
N ILE A 31 0.09 16.62 2.95
CA ILE A 31 -0.29 16.42 1.54
C ILE A 31 0.59 15.36 0.88
N LYS A 32 1.91 15.37 1.13
CA LYS A 32 2.82 14.32 0.63
C LYS A 32 2.45 12.94 1.17
N PHE A 33 2.19 12.83 2.46
CA PHE A 33 1.78 11.58 3.09
C PHE A 33 0.50 11.04 2.47
N VAL A 34 -0.54 11.88 2.29
CA VAL A 34 -1.79 11.48 1.66
C VAL A 34 -1.56 11.03 0.22
N LYS A 35 -0.75 11.76 -0.56
CA LYS A 35 -0.40 11.36 -1.94
C LYS A 35 0.30 10.01 -2.00
N LEU A 36 1.28 9.77 -1.14
CA LEU A 36 2.00 8.49 -1.05
C LEU A 36 1.11 7.36 -0.54
N SER A 37 0.16 7.65 0.36
CA SER A 37 -0.74 6.61 0.90
C SER A 37 -1.87 6.24 -0.07
N LEU A 38 -2.21 7.16 -0.99
CA LEU A 38 -3.20 6.92 -2.05
C LEU A 38 -2.57 6.33 -3.31
N ASP A 39 -1.26 6.48 -3.47
CA ASP A 39 -0.48 5.90 -4.56
C ASP A 39 0.27 4.68 -3.99
N ASP A 40 -0.40 3.53 -3.95
CA ASP A 40 0.23 2.24 -3.60
C ASP A 40 1.26 1.79 -4.67
N GLY A 41 1.55 2.64 -5.66
CA GLY A 41 2.44 2.37 -6.78
C GLY A 41 1.85 1.37 -7.77
N TYR A 42 0.62 0.88 -7.54
CA TYR A 42 -0.04 -0.07 -8.41
C TYR A 42 -1.00 0.69 -9.33
N PRO A 43 -0.73 0.77 -10.65
CA PRO A 43 -1.62 1.47 -11.55
C PRO A 43 -3.02 0.84 -11.47
N ALA A 44 -4.02 1.66 -11.13
CA ALA A 44 -5.40 1.22 -11.09
C ALA A 44 -5.79 0.64 -12.46
N ILE A 45 -6.09 -0.66 -12.49
CA ILE A 45 -6.50 -1.34 -13.72
C ILE A 45 -8.02 -1.28 -13.87
N THR A 46 -8.49 -1.32 -15.12
CA THR A 46 -9.92 -1.44 -15.39
C THR A 46 -10.42 -2.83 -14.99
N LYS A 47 -11.72 -2.95 -14.72
CA LYS A 47 -12.37 -4.25 -14.44
C LYS A 47 -12.14 -5.26 -15.58
N GLU A 48 -12.13 -4.81 -16.82
CA GLU A 48 -11.89 -5.68 -17.97
C GLU A 48 -10.44 -6.16 -18.04
N GLU A 49 -9.48 -5.30 -17.71
CA GLU A 49 -8.07 -5.70 -17.61
C GLU A 49 -7.86 -6.71 -16.47
N ALA A 50 -8.49 -6.49 -15.32
CA ALA A 50 -8.46 -7.44 -14.21
C ALA A 50 -8.99 -8.83 -14.63
N LYS A 51 -10.14 -8.88 -15.33
CA LYS A 51 -10.68 -10.14 -15.86
C LYS A 51 -9.73 -10.83 -16.82
N LYS A 52 -9.07 -10.10 -17.71
CA LYS A 52 -8.10 -10.66 -18.66
C LYS A 52 -6.92 -11.31 -17.94
N ARG A 53 -6.36 -10.63 -16.93
CA ARG A 53 -5.25 -11.17 -16.13
C ARG A 53 -5.63 -12.46 -15.42
N VAL A 54 -6.78 -12.48 -14.76
CA VAL A 54 -7.29 -13.68 -14.08
C VAL A 54 -7.53 -14.82 -15.07
N ALA A 55 -8.16 -14.53 -16.22
CA ALA A 55 -8.42 -15.55 -17.25
C ALA A 55 -7.13 -16.16 -17.80
N LYS A 56 -6.10 -15.33 -18.03
CA LYS A 56 -4.77 -15.76 -18.46
C LYS A 56 -4.12 -16.67 -17.42
N SER A 57 -4.07 -16.27 -16.15
CA SER A 57 -3.48 -17.09 -15.09
C SER A 57 -4.19 -18.44 -14.94
N LEU A 58 -5.52 -18.47 -15.04
CA LEU A 58 -6.29 -19.73 -15.03
C LEU A 58 -5.98 -20.63 -16.24
N GLN A 59 -5.68 -20.04 -17.40
CA GLN A 59 -5.29 -20.80 -18.58
C GLN A 59 -3.90 -21.42 -18.41
N GLU A 60 -2.94 -20.65 -17.88
CA GLU A 60 -1.56 -21.12 -17.60
C GLU A 60 -1.55 -22.26 -16.57
N ILE A 61 -2.42 -22.19 -15.57
CA ILE A 61 -2.64 -23.29 -14.62
C ILE A 61 -3.18 -24.53 -15.33
N LYS A 62 -4.16 -24.36 -16.23
CA LYS A 62 -4.77 -25.47 -16.97
C LYS A 62 -3.83 -26.10 -17.99
N SER A 63 -2.94 -25.32 -18.60
CA SER A 63 -1.92 -25.83 -19.54
C SER A 63 -0.73 -26.46 -18.82
N GLY A 64 -0.62 -26.30 -17.50
CA GLY A 64 0.52 -26.78 -16.70
C GLY A 64 1.77 -25.92 -16.83
N GLU A 65 1.66 -24.71 -17.41
CA GLU A 65 2.74 -23.73 -17.49
C GLU A 65 3.00 -23.05 -16.13
N THR A 66 2.02 -23.11 -15.23
CA THR A 66 2.12 -22.60 -13.85
C THR A 66 1.39 -23.54 -12.90
N VAL A 67 1.80 -23.53 -11.63
CA VAL A 67 1.21 -24.37 -10.58
C VAL A 67 0.60 -23.46 -9.51
N LEU A 68 -0.60 -23.80 -9.06
CA LEU A 68 -1.17 -23.21 -7.85
C LEU A 68 -0.46 -23.82 -6.65
N LEU A 69 0.26 -22.99 -5.92
CA LEU A 69 0.85 -23.38 -4.65
C LEU A 69 -0.25 -23.63 -3.61
N ASN A 70 -0.03 -24.63 -2.77
CA ASN A 70 -0.81 -24.75 -1.54
C ASN A 70 -0.33 -23.69 -0.51
N GLN A 71 -1.04 -23.58 0.62
CA GLN A 71 -0.73 -22.55 1.62
C GLN A 71 0.69 -22.68 2.19
N GLU A 72 1.17 -23.89 2.47
CA GLU A 72 2.50 -24.13 3.04
C GLU A 72 3.61 -23.77 2.04
N GLU A 73 3.41 -24.12 0.77
CA GLU A 73 4.33 -23.75 -0.32
C GLU A 73 4.36 -22.24 -0.54
N TYR A 74 3.20 -21.59 -0.50
CA TYR A 74 3.09 -20.14 -0.64
C TYR A 74 3.82 -19.41 0.50
N ASP A 75 3.58 -19.80 1.75
CA ASP A 75 4.19 -19.18 2.92
C ASP A 75 5.73 -19.28 2.86
N LYS A 76 6.24 -20.45 2.43
CA LYS A 76 7.67 -20.67 2.24
C LYS A 76 8.28 -19.75 1.16
N GLU A 77 7.64 -19.65 0.00
CA GLU A 77 8.10 -18.80 -1.10
C GLU A 77 8.11 -17.31 -0.71
N ILE A 78 7.08 -16.85 0.01
CA ILE A 78 7.02 -15.47 0.53
C ILE A 78 8.11 -15.23 1.57
N ASP A 79 8.32 -16.15 2.51
CA ASP A 79 9.37 -16.05 3.51
C ASP A 79 10.77 -16.00 2.88
N GLU A 80 11.01 -16.77 1.81
CA GLU A 80 12.26 -16.73 1.04
C GLU A 80 12.41 -15.39 0.30
N PHE A 81 11.37 -14.93 -0.38
CA PHE A 81 11.36 -13.62 -1.04
C PHE A 81 11.65 -12.47 -0.05
N MET A 82 10.99 -12.45 1.10
CA MET A 82 11.17 -11.41 2.12
C MET A 82 12.58 -11.39 2.72
N LYS A 83 13.32 -12.50 2.68
CA LYS A 83 14.74 -12.54 3.09
C LYS A 83 15.69 -11.94 2.05
N THR A 84 15.25 -11.77 0.81
CA THR A 84 16.04 -11.20 -0.29
C THR A 84 15.88 -9.69 -0.45
N LEU A 85 14.92 -9.09 0.27
CA LEU A 85 14.72 -7.64 0.39
C LEU A 85 15.60 -7.04 1.49
#